data_AF-C0QEB6-F1
#
_entry.id   AF-C0QEB6-F1
#
_cell.length_a   1.000
_cell.length_b   1.000
_cell.length_c   1.000
_cell.angle_alpha   90.00
_cell.angle_beta   90.00
_cell.angle_gamma   90.00
#
_symmetry.space_group_name_H-M   'P 1'
#
loop_
_entity.id
_entity.type
_entity.pdbx_description
1 polymer ?
#
loop_
_entity_poly.entity_id
_entity_poly.type
_entity_poly.pdbx_seq_one_letter_code
_entity_poly.pdbx_strand_id
1 'polypeptide(L)' 'MELIEIAPGIDIKTDIPAHMDFKPIITTAPRLMDSRIFQAGSMGINDDHPHLTD' A
#
# COMPACT_ATOMS: atom_id res chain seq x y z
N MET A 1 11.47 1.99 11.52
CA MET A 1 10.74 2.00 10.24
C MET A 1 9.28 2.29 10.53
N GLU A 2 8.64 3.13 9.72
CA GLU A 2 7.23 3.51 9.86
C GLU A 2 6.38 2.77 8.83
N LEU A 3 5.21 2.29 9.24
CA LEU A 3 4.24 1.65 8.38
C LEU A 3 3.20 2.69 7.93
N ILE A 4 3.26 3.10 6.67
CA ILE A 4 2.37 4.12 6.10
C ILE A 4 1.24 3.55 5.23
N GLU A 5 1.44 2.37 4.65
CA GLU A 5 0.47 1.69 3.77
C GLU A 5 0.49 0.17 3.96
N ILE A 6 -0.65 -0.49 3.72
CA ILE A 6 -0.82 -1.96 3.75
C ILE A 6 -1.61 -2.46 2.53
N ALA A 7 -1.39 -3.72 2.14
CA ALA A 7 -2.18 -4.34 1.09
C ALA A 7 -3.67 -4.50 1.51
N PRO A 8 -4.62 -4.43 0.57
CA PRO A 8 -6.02 -4.73 0.84
C PRO A 8 -6.20 -6.13 1.44
N GLY A 9 -6.95 -6.22 2.54
CA GLY A 9 -7.25 -7.50 3.21
C GLY A 9 -6.22 -7.97 4.24
N ILE A 10 -5.14 -7.21 4.46
CA ILE A 10 -4.13 -7.51 5.49
C ILE A 10 -4.55 -6.98 6.86
N ASP A 11 -4.39 -7.80 7.91
CA ASP A 11 -4.54 -7.40 9.30
C ASP A 11 -3.18 -7.01 9.90
N ILE A 12 -3.06 -5.75 10.31
CA ILE A 12 -1.83 -5.18 10.87
C ILE A 12 -1.34 -5.91 12.13
N LYS A 13 -2.26 -6.45 12.95
CA LYS A 13 -1.93 -7.06 14.23
C LYS A 13 -1.43 -8.49 14.06
N THR A 14 -1.93 -9.22 13.08
CA THR A 14 -1.58 -10.64 12.89
C THR A 14 -0.54 -10.84 11.80
N ASP A 15 -0.67 -10.14 10.68
CA ASP A 15 0.07 -10.50 9.47
C ASP A 15 1.42 -9.80 9.43
N ILE A 16 1.50 -8.55 9.89
CA ILE A 16 2.74 -7.76 9.85
C ILE A 16 3.80 -8.27 10.84
N PRO A 17 3.49 -8.50 12.14
CA PRO A 17 4.49 -8.94 13.10
C PRO A 17 5.02 -10.35 12.80
N ALA A 18 4.24 -11.18 12.10
CA ALA A 18 4.67 -12.51 11.68
C ALA A 18 5.77 -12.49 10.60
N HIS A 19 5.94 -11.36 9.91
CA HIS A 19 6.86 -11.21 8.78
C HIS A 19 8.00 -10.22 9.04
N MET A 20 8.15 -9.71 10.27
CA MET A 20 9.14 -8.69 10.60
C MET A 20 9.86 -8.99 11.91
N ASP A 21 11.18 -8.80 11.93
CA ASP A 21 12.02 -8.96 13.13
C ASP A 21 11.79 -7.85 14.18
N PHE A 22 10.98 -6.83 13.87
CA PHE A 22 10.67 -5.71 14.75
C PHE A 22 9.26 -5.16 14.50
N LYS A 23 8.71 -4.49 15.51
CA LYS A 23 7.40 -3.82 15.41
C LYS A 23 7.54 -2.48 14.67
N PRO A 24 6.77 -2.22 13.61
CA PRO A 24 6.82 -0.93 12.92
C PRO A 24 6.25 0.18 13.80
N ILE A 25 6.70 1.40 13.55
CA ILE A 25 6.08 2.61 14.11
C ILE A 25 4.79 2.87 13.35
N ILE A 26 3.72 3.17 14.07
CA ILE A 26 2.40 3.52 13.51
C ILE A 26 2.00 4.84 14.17
N THR A 27 2.19 5.95 13.45
CA THR A 27 1.80 7.30 13.92
C THR A 27 0.32 7.56 13.66
N THR A 28 -0.18 7.07 12.52
CA THR A 28 -1.58 7.11 12.10
C THR A 28 -1.97 5.77 11.49
N ALA A 29 -3.27 5.51 11.34
CA ALA A 29 -3.74 4.29 10.69
C ALA A 29 -3.19 4.23 9.24
N PRO A 30 -2.46 3.16 8.85
CA PRO A 30 -1.94 3.03 7.50
C PRO A 30 -3.06 3.05 6.47
N ARG A 31 -2.81 3.69 5.33
CA ARG A 31 -3.75 3.66 4.20
C ARG A 31 -3.68 2.32 3.50
N LEU A 32 -4.69 2.01 2.68
CA LEU A 32 -4.55 0.90 1.75
C LEU A 32 -3.64 1.30 0.59
N MET A 33 -2.77 0.38 0.19
CA MET A 33 -2.06 0.44 -1.08
C MET A 33 -3.06 0.45 -2.24
N ASP A 34 -2.62 0.95 -3.39
CA ASP A 34 -3.42 0.88 -4.62
C ASP A 34 -3.79 -0.58 -4.95
N SER A 35 -5.09 -0.86 -5.08
CA SER A 35 -5.58 -2.22 -5.28
C SER A 35 -5.16 -2.80 -6.64
N ARG A 36 -4.82 -1.97 -7.62
CA ARG A 36 -4.34 -2.39 -8.95
C ARG A 36 -3.03 -3.15 -8.88
N ILE A 37 -2.22 -2.93 -7.83
CA ILE A 37 -0.98 -3.69 -7.56
C ILE A 37 -1.28 -5.20 -7.40
N PHE A 38 -2.47 -5.55 -6.92
CA PHE A 38 -2.88 -6.93 -6.60
C PHE A 38 -3.82 -7.53 -7.66
N GLN A 39 -4.05 -6.82 -8.77
CA GLN A 39 -4.89 -7.28 -9.87
C GLN A 39 -4.03 -7.79 -11.02
N ALA A 40 -4.57 -8.72 -11.81
CA ALA A 40 -3.92 -9.17 -13.03
C ALA A 40 -4.03 -8.10 -14.12
N GLY A 41 -2.96 -7.88 -14.88
CA GLY A 41 -2.90 -6.88 -15.97
C GLY A 41 -1.97 -5.72 -15.65
N SER A 42 -1.90 -4.73 -16.56
CA SER A 42 -1.18 -3.49 -16.31
C SER A 42 -1.95 -2.59 -15.36
N MET A 43 -1.25 -1.84 -14.50
CA MET A 43 -1.89 -0.93 -13.54
C MET A 43 -2.51 0.33 -14.18
N GLY A 44 -2.26 0.60 -15.47
CA GLY A 44 -2.82 1.77 -16.16
C GLY A 44 -2.32 3.13 -15.64
N ILE A 45 -1.09 3.21 -15.12
CA ILE A 45 -0.54 4.42 -14.46
C ILE A 45 -0.60 5.68 -15.34
N ASN A 46 -0.54 5.52 -16.68
CA ASN A 46 -0.60 6.64 -17.61
C ASN A 46 -1.99 7.32 -17.64
N ASP A 47 -3.04 6.65 -17.20
CA ASP A 47 -4.41 7.18 -17.20
C ASP A 47 -4.66 8.14 -16.02
N ASP A 48 -3.82 8.07 -14.98
CA ASP A 48 -3.91 8.90 -13.77
C ASP A 48 -3.11 10.21 -13.88
N HIS A 49 -2.20 10.29 -14.84
CA HIS A 49 -1.45 11.51 -15.06
C HIS A 49 -2.35 12.45 -15.87
N PRO A 50 -2.80 13.60 -15.33
CA PRO A 50 -3.36 14.62 -16.20
C PRO A 50 -2.27 14.92 -17.23
N HIS A 51 -2.59 14.69 -18.51
CA HIS A 51 -1.84 15.26 -19.59
C HIS A 51 -1.82 16.76 -19.31
N LEU A 52 -0.67 17.29 -18.87
CA LEU A 52 -0.40 18.70 -19.04
C LEU A 52 -0.32 18.91 -20.56
N THR A 53 -1.47 19.11 -21.18
CA THR A 53 -1.53 19.75 -22.49
C THR A 53 -1.09 21.19 -22.27
N ASP A 54 0.13 21.49 -22.73
CA ASP A 54 0.52 22.87 -23.06
C ASP A 54 -0.46 23.48 -24.07
#